data_AF-A0A345HAU5-F1
#
_entry.id   AF-A0A345HAU5-F1
#
_cell.length_a   1.000
_cell.length_b   1.000
_cell.length_c   1.000
_cell.angle_alpha   90.00
_cell.angle_beta   90.00
_cell.angle_gamma   90.00
#
_symmetry.space_group_name_H-M   'P 1'
#
loop_
_entity.id
_entity.type
_entity.pdbx_description
1 polymer ?
#
loop_
_entity_poly.entity_id
_entity_poly.type
_entity_poly.pdbx_seq_one_letter_code
_entity_poly.pdbx_strand_id
1 'polypeptide(L)'
;MKLTKENITFIDNYLKNSGVSYSDVRYEMTDHVATTLEEKEGDFLENFMVYMARNKKYIMQSNRQFAKAARKRALWLLLQNMIKPHSLVFMVALFLVLYMAVTTFGVNTVKDVLGIIYSLLLVCLLLFYKFSIGYHKSKFSVLDKLISTLLIITYVVFVFLRPNKLIDNPMLITIYYAAFTSFITINVYTFYVLSKKYKLQYNYE
;
A
#
# COMPACT_ATOMS: atom_id res chain seq x y z
N MET A 1 -27.61 24.67 -7.21
CA MET A 1 -27.00 25.13 -8.49
C MET A 1 -26.46 23.93 -9.26
N LYS A 2 -26.28 24.00 -10.59
CA LYS A 2 -25.61 22.92 -11.34
C LYS A 2 -24.13 23.27 -11.54
N LEU A 3 -23.21 22.38 -11.14
CA LEU A 3 -21.78 22.66 -11.25
C LEU A 3 -21.24 22.37 -12.65
N THR A 4 -20.31 23.20 -13.11
CA THR A 4 -19.58 22.99 -14.36
C THR A 4 -18.31 22.16 -14.12
N LYS A 5 -17.68 21.68 -15.19
CA LYS A 5 -16.41 20.94 -15.09
C LYS A 5 -15.29 21.80 -14.49
N GLU A 6 -15.32 23.10 -14.75
CA GLU A 6 -14.37 24.07 -14.18
C GLU A 6 -14.54 24.16 -12.66
N ASN A 7 -15.78 24.18 -12.16
CA ASN A 7 -16.05 24.18 -10.73
C ASN A 7 -15.55 22.90 -10.04
N ILE A 8 -15.77 21.73 -10.66
CA ILE A 8 -15.26 20.45 -10.15
C ILE A 8 -13.72 20.44 -10.13
N THR A 9 -13.10 20.94 -11.20
CA THR A 9 -11.63 21.07 -11.30
C THR A 9 -11.07 22.03 -10.27
N PHE A 10 -11.79 23.12 -9.99
CA PHE A 10 -11.44 24.07 -8.94
C PHE A 10 -11.46 23.42 -7.55
N ILE A 11 -12.50 22.64 -7.23
CA ILE A 11 -12.60 21.89 -5.97
C ILE A 11 -11.43 20.91 -5.81
N ASP A 12 -11.14 20.07 -6.82
CA ASP A 12 -10.05 19.10 -6.77
C ASP A 12 -8.68 19.79 -6.54
N ASN A 13 -8.41 20.86 -7.28
CA ASN A 13 -7.17 21.63 -7.15
C ASN A 13 -7.05 22.27 -5.76
N TYR A 14 -8.14 22.83 -5.23
CA TYR A 14 -8.15 23.39 -3.89
C TYR A 14 -7.85 22.31 -2.83
N LEU A 15 -8.51 21.15 -2.91
CA LEU A 15 -8.29 20.04 -1.97
C LEU A 15 -6.86 19.51 -2.03
N LYS A 16 -6.30 19.40 -3.24
CA LYS A 16 -4.89 19.04 -3.46
C LYS A 16 -3.95 20.02 -2.78
N ASN A 17 -4.15 21.33 -3.00
CA ASN A 17 -3.35 22.39 -2.37
C ASN A 17 -3.55 22.45 -0.84
N SER A 18 -4.69 21.95 -0.35
CA SER A 18 -5.02 21.85 1.08
C SER A 18 -4.48 20.58 1.75
N GLY A 19 -3.70 19.76 1.04
CA GLY A 19 -3.02 18.59 1.59
C GLY A 19 -3.73 17.24 1.41
N VAL A 20 -4.81 17.18 0.63
CA VAL A 20 -5.43 15.91 0.23
C VAL A 20 -4.65 15.34 -0.97
N SER A 21 -3.59 14.60 -0.70
CA SER A 21 -2.62 14.19 -1.72
C SER A 21 -3.03 12.93 -2.51
N TYR A 22 -3.84 12.05 -1.92
CA TYR A 22 -4.26 10.81 -2.56
C TYR A 22 -5.40 11.05 -3.55
N SER A 23 -5.27 10.54 -4.77
CA SER A 23 -6.25 10.79 -5.84
C SER A 23 -7.59 10.14 -5.54
N ASP A 24 -7.61 8.88 -5.10
CA ASP A 24 -8.85 8.17 -4.71
C ASP A 24 -9.62 8.90 -3.62
N VAL A 25 -8.90 9.45 -2.62
CA VAL A 25 -9.50 10.26 -1.55
C VAL A 25 -10.01 11.60 -2.09
N ARG A 26 -9.23 12.28 -2.94
CA ARG A 26 -9.67 13.54 -3.55
C ARG A 26 -10.92 13.37 -4.40
N TYR A 27 -11.03 12.29 -5.18
CA TYR A 27 -12.22 12.04 -5.97
C TYR A 27 -13.48 11.95 -5.10
N GLU A 28 -13.42 11.18 -4.01
CA GLU A 28 -14.54 11.03 -3.07
C GLU A 28 -14.88 12.34 -2.35
N MET A 29 -13.85 13.09 -1.93
CA MET A 29 -14.07 14.38 -1.27
C MET A 29 -14.59 15.45 -2.22
N THR A 30 -14.11 15.49 -3.46
CA THR A 30 -14.60 16.41 -4.50
C THR A 30 -16.06 16.13 -4.81
N ASP A 31 -16.44 14.87 -4.95
CA ASP A 31 -17.84 14.45 -5.16
C ASP A 31 -18.73 14.91 -4.01
N HIS A 32 -18.34 14.62 -2.76
CA HIS A 32 -19.09 15.07 -1.57
C HIS A 32 -19.24 16.60 -1.51
N VAL A 33 -18.17 17.35 -1.80
CA VAL A 33 -18.22 18.83 -1.81
C VAL A 33 -19.14 19.32 -2.94
N ALA A 34 -19.02 18.72 -4.13
CA ALA A 34 -19.83 19.06 -5.29
C ALA A 34 -21.33 18.85 -5.01
N THR A 35 -21.72 17.67 -4.53
CA THR A 35 -23.12 17.38 -4.16
C THR A 35 -23.66 18.38 -3.14
N THR A 36 -22.87 18.73 -2.12
CA THR A 36 -23.30 19.70 -1.10
C THR A 36 -23.49 21.12 -1.67
N LEU A 37 -22.66 21.52 -2.65
CA LEU A 37 -22.77 22.82 -3.29
C LEU A 37 -23.90 22.85 -4.32
N GLU A 38 -24.21 21.73 -4.96
CA GLU A 38 -25.34 21.63 -5.89
C GLU A 38 -26.70 21.84 -5.20
N GLU A 39 -26.80 21.50 -3.92
CA GLU A 39 -27.98 21.78 -3.09
C GLU A 39 -28.13 23.26 -2.70
N LYS A 40 -27.10 24.09 -2.92
CA LYS A 40 -27.13 25.52 -2.58
C LYS A 40 -27.53 26.40 -3.75
N GLU A 41 -28.22 27.48 -3.43
CA GLU A 41 -28.51 28.58 -4.36
C GLU A 41 -27.43 29.68 -4.25
N GLY A 42 -27.33 30.53 -5.26
CA GLY A 42 -26.39 31.65 -5.30
C GLY A 42 -25.07 31.36 -5.99
N ASP A 43 -24.06 32.19 -5.71
CA ASP A 43 -22.74 32.13 -6.34
C ASP A 43 -21.93 30.91 -5.85
N PHE A 44 -21.21 30.27 -6.78
CA PHE A 44 -20.40 29.09 -6.48
C PHE A 44 -19.25 29.43 -5.53
N LEU A 45 -18.50 30.50 -5.81
CA LEU A 45 -17.26 30.81 -5.10
C LEU A 45 -17.56 31.20 -3.65
N GLU A 46 -18.59 32.02 -3.43
CA GLU A 46 -19.04 32.38 -2.09
C GLU A 46 -19.46 31.14 -1.28
N ASN A 47 -20.34 30.30 -1.84
CA ASN A 47 -20.80 29.08 -1.18
C ASN A 47 -19.66 28.11 -0.89
N PHE A 48 -18.72 27.96 -1.84
CA PHE A 48 -17.52 27.15 -1.66
C PHE A 48 -16.65 27.67 -0.53
N MET A 49 -16.33 28.98 -0.50
CA MET A 49 -15.49 29.56 0.55
C MET A 49 -16.11 29.39 1.94
N VAL A 50 -17.42 29.65 2.07
CA VAL A 50 -18.16 29.45 3.33
C VAL A 50 -18.13 27.97 3.74
N TYR A 51 -18.36 27.06 2.80
CA TYR A 51 -18.30 25.63 3.06
C TYR A 51 -16.91 25.22 3.57
N MET A 52 -15.84 25.63 2.89
CA MET A 52 -14.47 25.26 3.24
C MET A 52 -14.04 25.84 4.58
N ALA A 53 -14.42 27.08 4.88
CA ALA A 53 -14.15 27.71 6.17
C ALA A 53 -14.81 26.93 7.33
N ARG A 54 -16.07 26.53 7.17
CA ARG A 54 -16.83 25.78 8.19
C ARG A 54 -16.34 24.34 8.34
N ASN A 55 -15.99 23.69 7.23
CA ASN A 55 -15.71 22.25 7.19
C ASN A 55 -14.22 21.89 7.17
N LYS A 56 -13.30 22.85 7.29
CA LYS A 56 -11.85 22.59 7.26
C LYS A 56 -11.41 21.47 8.23
N LYS A 57 -11.94 21.48 9.47
CA LYS A 57 -11.65 20.44 10.46
C LYS A 57 -12.15 19.07 10.02
N TYR A 58 -13.37 19.00 9.49
CA TYR A 58 -13.96 17.78 8.95
C TYR A 58 -13.13 17.22 7.79
N ILE A 59 -12.72 18.07 6.84
CA ILE A 59 -11.90 17.67 5.70
C ILE A 59 -10.56 17.08 6.16
N MET A 60 -9.89 17.71 7.14
CA MET A 60 -8.66 17.18 7.72
C MET A 60 -8.88 15.86 8.47
N GLN A 61 -9.98 15.74 9.21
CA GLN A 61 -10.32 14.52 9.95
C GLN A 61 -10.67 13.37 9.00
N SER A 62 -11.46 13.65 7.97
CA SER A 62 -11.85 12.72 6.92
C SER A 62 -10.62 12.18 6.18
N ASN A 63 -9.69 13.04 5.78
CA ASN A 63 -8.41 12.62 5.20
C ASN A 63 -7.62 11.64 6.12
N ARG A 64 -7.60 11.90 7.44
CA ARG A 64 -6.99 10.98 8.42
C ARG A 64 -7.75 9.65 8.54
N GLN A 65 -9.08 9.68 8.50
CA GLN A 65 -9.92 8.49 8.52
C GLN A 65 -9.70 7.63 7.28
N PHE A 66 -9.67 8.24 6.09
CA PHE A 66 -9.33 7.56 4.84
C PHE A 66 -7.95 6.90 4.91
N ALA A 67 -6.93 7.59 5.43
CA ALA A 67 -5.61 7.00 5.61
C ALA A 67 -5.59 5.81 6.60
N LYS A 68 -6.43 5.83 7.64
CA LYS A 68 -6.60 4.69 8.57
C LYS A 68 -7.33 3.53 7.90
N ALA A 69 -8.42 3.81 7.19
CA ALA A 69 -9.18 2.81 6.45
C ALA A 69 -8.33 2.14 5.37
N ALA A 70 -7.55 2.92 4.61
CA ALA A 70 -6.62 2.43 3.61
C ALA A 70 -5.54 1.52 4.23
N ARG A 71 -4.98 1.87 5.40
CA ARG A 71 -4.05 1.00 6.14
C ARG A 71 -4.69 -0.30 6.59
N LYS A 72 -5.87 -0.24 7.20
CA LYS A 72 -6.60 -1.44 7.65
C LYS A 72 -6.89 -2.36 6.46
N ARG A 73 -7.33 -1.79 5.34
CA ARG A 73 -7.58 -2.52 4.10
C ARG A 73 -6.31 -3.11 3.52
N ALA A 74 -5.22 -2.35 3.47
CA ALA A 74 -3.92 -2.85 3.03
C ALA A 74 -3.46 -4.04 3.87
N LEU A 75 -3.47 -3.92 5.20
CA LEU A 75 -3.11 -5.01 6.12
C LEU A 75 -3.99 -6.24 5.90
N TRP A 76 -5.31 -6.06 5.78
CA TRP A 76 -6.23 -7.15 5.51
C TRP A 76 -5.94 -7.85 4.18
N LEU A 77 -5.66 -7.09 3.11
CA LEU A 77 -5.27 -7.65 1.82
C LEU A 77 -3.96 -8.45 1.92
N LEU A 78 -2.97 -7.96 2.67
CA LEU A 78 -1.70 -8.67 2.86
C LEU A 78 -1.91 -10.05 3.50
N LEU A 79 -2.78 -10.13 4.51
CA LEU A 79 -3.07 -11.37 5.24
C LEU A 79 -3.99 -12.32 4.45
N GLN A 80 -5.07 -11.80 3.85
CA GLN A 80 -6.06 -12.62 3.16
C GLN A 80 -5.46 -13.30 1.91
N ASN A 81 -4.47 -12.68 1.26
CA ASN A 81 -3.79 -13.28 0.13
C ASN A 81 -2.90 -14.46 0.49
N MET A 82 -2.45 -14.60 1.75
CA MET A 82 -1.64 -15.74 2.18
C MET A 82 -2.44 -17.05 2.26
N ILE A 83 -3.73 -16.94 2.60
CA ILE A 83 -4.60 -18.10 2.86
C ILE A 83 -5.22 -18.65 1.56
N LYS A 84 -4.99 -17.97 0.42
CA LYS A 84 -5.52 -18.43 -0.86
C LYS A 84 -4.86 -19.76 -1.29
N PRO A 85 -5.61 -20.70 -1.92
CA PRO A 85 -5.07 -22.01 -2.28
C PRO A 85 -3.77 -21.95 -3.10
N HIS A 86 -3.69 -21.05 -4.10
CA HIS A 86 -2.48 -20.88 -4.90
C HIS A 86 -1.27 -20.39 -4.08
N SER A 87 -1.51 -19.55 -3.07
CA SER A 87 -0.48 -19.05 -2.16
C SER A 87 0.06 -20.14 -1.26
N LEU A 88 -0.83 -21.01 -0.75
CA LEU A 88 -0.45 -22.16 0.06
C LEU A 88 0.34 -23.19 -0.77
N VAL A 89 -0.12 -23.50 -1.98
CA VAL A 89 0.61 -24.39 -2.90
C VAL A 89 1.99 -23.82 -3.23
N PHE A 90 2.08 -22.52 -3.51
CA PHE A 90 3.36 -21.85 -3.76
C PHE A 90 4.30 -21.93 -2.54
N MET A 91 3.78 -21.71 -1.33
CA MET A 91 4.56 -21.82 -0.10
C MET A 91 5.09 -23.24 0.11
N VAL A 92 4.26 -24.27 -0.11
CA VAL A 92 4.68 -25.68 0.01
C VAL A 92 5.75 -26.02 -1.03
N ALA A 93 5.54 -25.63 -2.28
CA ALA A 93 6.54 -25.83 -3.34
C ALA A 93 7.88 -25.18 -2.98
N LEU A 94 7.83 -23.94 -2.48
CA LEU A 94 9.02 -23.22 -2.08
C LEU A 94 9.72 -23.85 -0.86
N PHE A 95 8.95 -24.37 0.11
CA PHE A 95 9.49 -25.12 1.23
C PHE A 95 10.27 -26.35 0.74
N LEU A 96 9.71 -27.12 -0.20
CA LEU A 96 10.39 -28.31 -0.74
C LEU A 96 11.72 -27.93 -1.41
N VAL A 97 11.74 -26.86 -2.21
CA VAL A 97 12.96 -26.36 -2.87
C VAL A 97 14.00 -25.91 -1.84
N LEU A 98 13.60 -25.12 -0.85
CA LEU A 98 14.51 -24.66 0.20
C LEU A 98 15.00 -25.80 1.08
N TYR A 99 14.17 -26.81 1.35
CA TYR A 99 14.56 -27.99 2.09
C TYR A 99 15.64 -28.77 1.34
N MET A 100 15.47 -29.01 0.04
CA MET A 100 16.50 -29.63 -0.82
C MET A 100 17.80 -28.83 -0.83
N ALA A 101 17.71 -27.49 -0.86
CA ALA A 101 18.88 -26.63 -0.78
C ALA A 101 19.61 -26.75 0.57
N VAL A 102 18.86 -26.78 1.68
CA VAL A 102 19.44 -26.96 3.03
C VAL A 102 20.11 -28.32 3.18
N THR A 103 19.51 -29.39 2.65
CA THR A 103 20.11 -30.74 2.71
C THR A 103 21.35 -30.87 1.84
N THR A 104 21.45 -30.11 0.74
CA THR A 104 22.57 -30.19 -0.20
C THR A 104 23.74 -29.26 0.19
N PHE A 105 23.44 -28.02 0.57
CA PHE A 105 24.44 -26.96 0.78
C PHE A 105 24.68 -26.60 2.26
N GLY A 106 23.89 -27.18 3.16
CA GLY A 106 23.93 -26.89 4.60
C GLY A 106 23.12 -25.64 4.98
N VAL A 107 22.58 -25.66 6.21
CA VAL A 107 21.67 -24.63 6.71
C VAL A 107 22.32 -23.24 6.81
N ASN A 108 23.59 -23.16 7.19
CA ASN A 108 24.28 -21.88 7.38
C ASN A 108 24.49 -21.16 6.05
N THR A 109 24.94 -21.88 5.01
CA THR A 109 25.08 -21.34 3.65
C THR A 109 23.76 -20.77 3.14
N VAL A 110 22.65 -21.49 3.32
CA VAL A 110 21.32 -21.02 2.90
C VAL A 110 20.86 -19.80 3.70
N LYS A 111 21.08 -19.79 5.02
CA LYS A 111 20.78 -18.63 5.90
C LYS A 111 21.52 -17.38 5.43
N ASP A 112 22.80 -17.49 5.07
CA ASP A 112 23.62 -16.36 4.65
C ASP A 112 23.20 -15.82 3.29
N VAL A 113 22.97 -16.70 2.31
CA VAL A 113 22.50 -16.32 0.97
C VAL A 113 21.15 -15.63 1.04
N LEU A 114 20.16 -16.22 1.73
CA LEU A 114 18.86 -15.59 1.94
C LEU A 114 18.99 -14.29 2.74
N GLY A 115 19.90 -14.27 3.71
CA GLY A 115 20.34 -13.11 4.46
C GLY A 115 20.63 -11.89 3.56
N ILE A 116 21.51 -12.10 2.60
CA ILE A 116 21.94 -11.11 1.61
C ILE A 116 20.78 -10.72 0.69
N ILE A 117 20.04 -11.70 0.16
CA ILE A 117 18.92 -11.47 -0.76
C ILE A 117 17.87 -10.54 -0.14
N TYR A 118 17.42 -10.81 1.10
CA TYR A 118 16.41 -9.95 1.74
C TYR A 118 16.95 -8.58 2.13
N SER A 119 18.23 -8.48 2.47
CA SER A 119 18.87 -7.19 2.73
C SER A 119 18.86 -6.31 1.46
N LEU A 120 19.23 -6.89 0.31
CA LEU A 120 19.14 -6.22 -0.99
C LEU A 120 17.68 -5.89 -1.35
N LEU A 121 16.76 -6.83 -1.15
CA LEU A 121 15.34 -6.63 -1.41
C LEU A 121 14.76 -5.47 -0.60
N LEU A 122 15.15 -5.33 0.67
CA LEU A 122 14.74 -4.21 1.52
C LEU A 122 15.22 -2.88 0.95
N VAL A 123 16.48 -2.81 0.51
CA VAL A 123 17.04 -1.61 -0.15
C VAL A 123 16.27 -1.31 -1.43
N CYS A 124 16.01 -2.30 -2.28
CA CYS A 124 15.22 -2.15 -3.49
C CYS A 124 13.80 -1.63 -3.21
N LEU A 125 13.11 -2.19 -2.20
CA LEU A 125 11.76 -1.74 -1.82
C LEU A 125 11.78 -0.31 -1.25
N LEU A 126 12.81 0.09 -0.51
CA LEU A 126 12.97 1.45 0.00
C LEU A 126 13.22 2.46 -1.12
N LEU A 127 14.09 2.12 -2.08
CA LEU A 127 14.35 2.93 -3.26
C LEU A 127 13.09 3.05 -4.11
N PHE A 128 12.38 1.93 -4.34
CA PHE A 128 11.12 1.90 -5.07
C PHE A 128 10.05 2.76 -4.37
N TYR A 129 9.91 2.67 -3.06
CA TYR A 129 8.96 3.48 -2.30
C TYR A 129 9.29 4.97 -2.39
N LYS A 130 10.57 5.35 -2.23
CA LYS A 130 11.01 6.75 -2.41
C LYS A 130 10.74 7.25 -3.83
N PHE A 131 11.05 6.45 -4.85
CA PHE A 131 10.83 6.80 -6.25
C PHE A 131 9.33 6.93 -6.58
N SER A 132 8.52 5.97 -6.13
CA SER A 132 7.07 5.97 -6.30
C SER A 132 6.41 7.18 -5.63
N ILE A 133 6.91 7.58 -4.44
CA ILE A 133 6.45 8.78 -3.73
C ILE A 133 6.96 10.09 -4.35
N GLY A 134 8.16 10.09 -4.93
CA GLY A 134 8.82 11.30 -5.44
C GLY A 134 8.41 11.70 -6.85
N TYR A 135 8.13 10.74 -7.75
CA TYR A 135 7.95 11.02 -9.18
C TYR A 135 6.51 10.93 -9.71
N HIS A 136 5.61 10.14 -9.08
CA HIS A 136 4.26 9.97 -9.62
C HIS A 136 3.25 11.00 -9.06
N LYS A 137 2.53 11.66 -9.97
CA LYS A 137 1.51 12.70 -9.72
C LYS A 137 0.20 12.17 -9.09
N SER A 138 -0.02 10.86 -9.05
CA SER A 138 -1.20 10.26 -8.43
C SER A 138 -0.83 9.13 -7.47
N LYS A 139 -0.99 9.42 -6.18
CA LYS A 139 -0.82 8.42 -5.11
C LYS A 139 -2.20 7.85 -4.83
N PHE A 140 -2.38 6.54 -4.99
CA PHE A 140 -3.58 5.88 -4.47
C PHE A 140 -3.35 5.49 -3.03
N SER A 141 -4.29 5.82 -2.15
CA SER A 141 -4.13 5.66 -0.70
C SER A 141 -3.82 4.22 -0.31
N VAL A 142 -4.57 3.25 -0.86
CA VAL A 142 -4.40 1.83 -0.53
C VAL A 142 -3.06 1.28 -1.02
N LEU A 143 -2.60 1.67 -2.22
CA LEU A 143 -1.32 1.22 -2.79
C LEU A 143 -0.12 1.73 -1.98
N ASP A 144 -0.14 3.02 -1.61
CA ASP A 144 0.87 3.62 -0.75
C ASP A 144 0.93 2.91 0.62
N LYS A 145 -0.24 2.63 1.20
CA LYS A 145 -0.32 1.90 2.47
C LYS A 145 0.08 0.44 2.36
N LEU A 146 -0.14 -0.21 1.22
CA LEU A 146 0.30 -1.59 1.00
C LEU A 146 1.83 -1.69 0.96
N ILE A 147 2.51 -0.87 0.15
CA ILE A 147 3.99 -0.88 0.11
C ILE A 147 4.59 -0.49 1.47
N SER A 148 4.11 0.59 2.08
CA SER A 148 4.66 1.05 3.36
C SER A 148 4.44 0.04 4.48
N THR A 149 3.27 -0.63 4.51
CA THR A 149 3.01 -1.70 5.49
C THR A 149 3.89 -2.92 5.22
N LEU A 150 4.06 -3.33 3.96
CA LEU A 150 4.95 -4.43 3.58
C LEU A 150 6.40 -4.13 3.99
N LEU A 151 6.89 -2.91 3.74
CA LEU A 151 8.21 -2.45 4.16
C LEU A 151 8.42 -2.56 5.68
N ILE A 152 7.44 -2.06 6.47
CA ILE A 152 7.50 -2.12 7.93
C ILE A 152 7.52 -3.57 8.41
N ILE A 153 6.64 -4.43 7.89
CA ILE A 153 6.60 -5.85 8.26
C ILE A 153 7.92 -6.53 7.92
N THR A 154 8.43 -6.34 6.70
CA THR A 154 9.73 -6.91 6.27
C THR A 154 10.85 -6.43 7.18
N TYR A 155 10.91 -5.15 7.52
CA TYR A 155 11.92 -4.60 8.43
C TYR A 155 11.81 -5.22 9.84
N VAL A 156 10.62 -5.25 10.43
CA VAL A 156 10.42 -5.80 11.78
C VAL A 156 10.74 -7.30 11.82
N VAL A 157 10.19 -8.07 10.89
CA VAL A 157 10.33 -9.54 10.89
C VAL A 157 11.76 -9.96 10.57
N PHE A 158 12.43 -9.27 9.66
CA PHE A 158 13.75 -9.68 9.20
C PHE A 158 14.90 -9.00 9.95
N VAL A 159 14.87 -7.66 10.07
CA VAL A 159 15.99 -6.87 10.64
C VAL A 159 15.91 -6.79 12.16
N PHE A 160 14.71 -6.58 12.71
CA PHE A 160 14.53 -6.41 14.15
C PHE A 160 14.52 -7.76 14.89
N LEU A 161 13.69 -8.72 14.45
CA LEU A 161 13.60 -10.03 15.13
C LEU A 161 14.83 -10.93 14.88
N ARG A 162 15.55 -10.75 13.77
CA ARG A 162 16.77 -11.53 13.43
C ARG A 162 16.59 -13.05 13.61
N PRO A 163 15.63 -13.67 12.91
CA PRO A 163 15.26 -15.08 13.11
C PRO A 163 16.43 -16.06 12.95
N ASN A 164 17.45 -15.71 12.17
CA ASN A 164 18.67 -16.50 12.01
C ASN A 164 19.41 -16.78 13.32
N LYS A 165 19.28 -15.89 14.31
CA LYS A 165 19.87 -16.01 15.65
C LYS A 165 18.92 -16.64 16.67
N LEU A 166 17.62 -16.67 16.39
CA LEU A 166 16.59 -17.17 17.31
C LEU A 166 16.19 -18.61 17.01
N ILE A 167 16.35 -19.07 15.76
CA ILE A 167 15.91 -20.38 15.29
C ILE A 167 17.13 -21.22 14.89
N ASP A 168 17.45 -22.17 15.77
CA ASP A 168 18.56 -23.12 15.55
C ASP A 168 18.11 -24.37 14.81
N ASN A 169 16.82 -24.74 14.90
CA ASN A 169 16.28 -25.91 14.22
C ASN A 169 16.25 -25.69 12.68
N PRO A 170 16.96 -26.53 11.88
CA PRO A 170 17.02 -26.38 10.43
C PRO A 170 15.67 -26.46 9.73
N MET A 171 14.75 -27.30 10.21
CA MET A 171 13.42 -27.42 9.62
C MET A 171 12.58 -26.17 9.87
N LEU A 172 12.59 -25.65 11.10
CA LEU A 172 11.82 -24.45 11.45
C LEU A 172 12.31 -23.21 10.71
N ILE A 173 13.63 -23.03 10.54
CA ILE A 173 14.16 -21.90 9.78
C ILE A 173 13.80 -22.02 8.29
N THR A 174 13.79 -23.22 7.71
CA THR A 174 13.35 -23.44 6.33
C THR A 174 11.87 -23.10 6.15
N ILE A 175 11.00 -23.52 7.08
CA ILE A 175 9.58 -23.15 7.07
C ILE A 175 9.42 -21.63 7.15
N TYR A 176 10.16 -20.98 8.07
CA TYR A 176 10.16 -19.54 8.22
C TYR A 176 10.51 -18.83 6.91
N TYR A 177 11.61 -19.22 6.26
CA TYR A 177 12.04 -18.60 5.00
C TYR A 177 11.09 -18.86 3.83
N ALA A 178 10.51 -20.06 3.76
CA ALA A 178 9.49 -20.37 2.76
C ALA A 178 8.25 -19.48 2.96
N ALA A 179 7.76 -19.37 4.19
CA ALA A 179 6.61 -18.53 4.54
C ALA A 179 6.88 -17.04 4.32
N PHE A 180 8.08 -16.56 4.66
CA PHE A 180 8.45 -15.16 4.50
C PHE A 180 8.66 -14.77 3.04
N THR A 181 9.32 -15.62 2.25
CA THR A 181 9.46 -15.40 0.81
C THR A 181 8.11 -15.41 0.12
N SER A 182 7.25 -16.40 0.44
CA SER A 182 5.93 -16.48 -0.17
C SER A 182 5.11 -15.23 0.16
N PHE A 183 5.13 -14.79 1.43
CA PHE A 183 4.50 -13.56 1.88
C PHE A 183 4.94 -12.35 1.04
N ILE A 184 6.25 -12.16 0.82
CA ILE A 184 6.73 -11.01 0.05
C ILE A 184 6.30 -11.12 -1.42
N THR A 185 6.54 -12.27 -2.06
CA THR A 185 6.24 -12.47 -3.49
C THR A 185 4.75 -12.28 -3.81
N ILE A 186 3.87 -12.87 -3.00
CA ILE A 186 2.42 -12.76 -3.16
C ILE A 186 1.96 -11.29 -3.01
N ASN A 187 2.57 -10.55 -2.10
CA ASN A 187 2.19 -9.17 -1.85
C ASN A 187 2.75 -8.18 -2.88
N VAL A 188 3.93 -8.45 -3.44
CA VAL A 188 4.43 -7.75 -4.63
C VAL A 188 3.51 -7.99 -5.83
N TYR A 189 3.09 -9.24 -6.04
CA TYR A 189 2.12 -9.57 -7.10
C TYR A 189 0.77 -8.86 -6.87
N THR A 190 0.27 -8.85 -5.64
CA THR A 190 -0.96 -8.15 -5.26
C THR A 190 -0.85 -6.66 -5.54
N PHE A 191 0.28 -6.04 -5.19
CA PHE A 191 0.55 -4.64 -5.49
C PHE A 191 0.45 -4.36 -6.99
N TYR A 192 1.08 -5.20 -7.82
CA TYR A 192 1.05 -5.06 -9.28
C TYR A 192 -0.38 -5.14 -9.84
N VAL A 193 -1.14 -6.17 -9.45
CA VAL A 193 -2.54 -6.36 -9.90
C VAL A 193 -3.41 -5.19 -9.47
N LEU A 194 -3.28 -4.75 -8.21
CA LEU A 194 -4.07 -3.67 -7.67
C LEU A 194 -3.71 -2.33 -8.35
N SER A 195 -2.42 -2.08 -8.61
CA SER A 195 -1.95 -0.90 -9.34
C SER A 195 -2.56 -0.83 -10.74
N LYS A 196 -2.59 -1.94 -11.48
CA LYS A 196 -3.25 -2.00 -12.79
C LYS A 196 -4.74 -1.69 -12.68
N LYS A 197 -5.43 -2.25 -11.68
CA LYS A 197 -6.85 -1.98 -11.45
C LYS A 197 -7.14 -0.51 -11.15
N TYR A 198 -6.35 0.12 -10.27
CA TYR A 198 -6.53 1.54 -9.94
C TYR A 198 -6.27 2.46 -11.14
N LYS A 199 -5.27 2.15 -11.98
CA LYS A 199 -5.03 2.91 -13.22
C LYS A 199 -6.22 2.87 -14.17
N LEU A 200 -6.83 1.69 -14.35
CA LEU A 200 -8.03 1.52 -15.17
C LEU A 200 -9.26 2.22 -14.57
N GLN A 201 -9.45 2.14 -13.25
CA GLN A 201 -10.64 2.68 -12.60
C GLN A 201 -10.66 4.22 -12.57
N TYR A 202 -9.50 4.85 -12.47
CA TYR A 202 -9.39 6.30 -12.32
C TYR A 202 -8.81 7.01 -13.55
N ASN A 203 -8.82 6.36 -14.73
CA ASN A 203 -8.40 6.91 -16.04
C ASN A 203 -7.13 7.78 -15.98
N TYR A 204 -6.06 7.24 -15.41
CA TYR A 204 -4.74 7.86 -15.52
C TYR A 204 -4.02 7.28 -16.73
N GLU A 205 -4.05 8.00 -17.86
CA GLU A 205 -2.97 7.97 -18.85
C GLU A 205 -1.76 8.75 -18.32
#